data_AF-A0A6P2FIL9-F1
#
_entry.id   AF-A0A6P2FIL9-F1
#
_cell.length_a   1.000
_cell.length_b   1.000
_cell.length_c   1.000
_cell.angle_alpha   90.00
_cell.angle_beta   90.00
_cell.angle_gamma   90.00
#
_symmetry.space_group_name_H-M   'P 1'
#
loop_
_entity.id
_entity.type
_entity.pdbx_description
1 polymer ?
#
loop_
_entity_poly.entity_id
_entity_poly.type
_entity_poly.pdbx_seq_one_letter_code
_entity_poly.pdbx_strand_id
1 'polypeptide(L)'
;MSSSPHRLRLGPLPRNESIKLTVSLPSELKTCLDDYAAAHSRVHGEAVDAATLIPHMLQSFMARDRGFKALRSRKAPKPAAPVAVVP
;
A
#
# COMPACT_ATOMS: atom_id res chain seq x y z
N MET A 1 24.68 -20.73 10.22
CA MET A 1 24.06 -20.29 8.95
C MET A 1 23.05 -19.20 9.28
N SER A 2 23.04 -18.14 8.48
CA SER A 2 22.84 -16.74 8.85
C SER A 2 21.44 -16.32 9.35
N SER A 3 21.46 -15.33 10.24
CA SER A 3 20.33 -14.53 10.74
C SER A 3 19.51 -13.92 9.60
N SER A 4 18.19 -14.11 9.61
CA SER A 4 17.28 -13.47 8.66
C SER A 4 16.99 -12.03 9.11
N PRO A 5 17.25 -11.00 8.30
CA PRO A 5 17.02 -9.62 8.72
C PRO A 5 15.52 -9.32 8.75
N HIS A 6 15.11 -8.53 9.75
CA HIS A 6 13.77 -7.93 9.88
C HIS A 6 13.29 -7.33 8.55
N ARG A 7 12.46 -8.08 7.82
CA ARG A 7 12.02 -7.70 6.47
C ARG A 7 10.84 -6.73 6.58
N LEU A 8 11.10 -5.44 6.37
CA LEU A 8 10.05 -4.44 6.23
C LEU A 8 9.15 -4.81 5.04
N ARG A 9 7.84 -4.72 5.24
CA ARG A 9 6.80 -5.25 4.34
C ARG A 9 6.58 -4.41 3.07
N LEU A 10 7.47 -3.46 2.80
CA LEU A 10 7.43 -2.57 1.65
C LEU A 10 8.44 -3.07 0.62
N GLY A 11 7.95 -3.47 -0.56
CA GLY A 11 8.78 -3.77 -1.72
C GLY A 11 8.98 -2.53 -2.61
N PRO A 12 9.78 -2.64 -3.69
CA PRO A 12 10.03 -1.53 -4.61
C PRO A 12 8.72 -0.95 -5.18
N LEU A 13 8.67 0.37 -5.23
CA LEU A 13 7.46 1.17 -5.40
C LEU A 13 7.04 1.20 -6.89
N PRO A 14 5.81 0.75 -7.26
CA PRO A 14 5.35 0.79 -8.64
C PRO A 14 5.01 2.22 -9.10
N ARG A 15 5.31 2.55 -10.37
CA ARG A 15 4.91 3.82 -11.00
C ARG A 15 3.41 3.80 -11.32
N ASN A 16 2.64 4.72 -10.72
CA ASN A 16 1.19 4.87 -10.89
C ASN A 16 0.81 6.32 -11.25
N GLU A 17 -0.30 6.51 -11.96
CA GLU A 17 -0.98 7.80 -12.09
C GLU A 17 -1.31 8.36 -10.69
N SER A 18 -0.82 9.56 -10.39
CA SER A 18 -0.90 10.14 -9.04
C SER A 18 -2.10 11.07 -8.91
N ILE A 19 -3.03 10.73 -8.00
CA ILE A 19 -4.13 11.62 -7.58
C ILE A 19 -3.73 12.28 -6.26
N LYS A 20 -3.79 13.62 -6.18
CA LYS A 20 -3.54 14.36 -4.94
C LYS A 20 -4.78 14.33 -4.05
N LEU A 21 -4.62 13.96 -2.79
CA LEU A 21 -5.67 13.95 -1.78
C LEU A 21 -5.21 14.74 -0.56
N THR A 22 -6.04 15.66 -0.07
CA THR A 22 -5.80 16.38 1.19
C THR A 22 -6.55 15.68 2.32
N VAL A 23 -5.85 15.32 3.39
CA VAL A 23 -6.42 14.64 4.56
C VAL A 23 -6.00 15.34 5.85
N SER A 24 -6.90 15.39 6.83
CA SER A 24 -6.57 15.84 8.18
C SER A 24 -6.10 14.65 9.02
N LEU A 25 -4.93 14.76 9.64
CA LEU A 25 -4.35 13.72 10.47
C LEU A 25 -4.16 14.24 11.91
N PRO A 26 -4.35 13.40 12.94
CA PRO A 26 -3.92 13.73 14.30
C PRO A 26 -2.42 14.02 14.34
N SER A 27 -2.00 14.95 15.21
CA SER A 27 -0.58 15.31 15.39
C SER A 27 0.28 14.10 15.76
N GLU A 28 -0.20 13.26 16.68
CA GLU A 28 0.48 12.05 17.11
C GLU A 28 0.75 11.07 15.96
N LEU A 29 -0.21 10.93 15.04
CA LEU A 29 -0.05 10.07 13.88
C LEU A 29 1.02 10.62 12.92
N LYS A 30 1.08 11.95 12.74
CA LYS A 30 2.14 12.56 11.93
C LYS A 30 3.52 12.29 12.53
N THR A 31 3.70 12.50 13.83
CA THR A 31 4.98 12.19 14.50
C THR A 31 5.38 10.74 14.30
N CYS A 32 4.45 9.78 14.48
CA CYS A 32 4.75 8.37 14.26
C CYS A 32 5.15 8.06 12.81
N LEU A 33 4.53 8.73 11.83
CA LEU A 33 4.88 8.57 10.42
C LEU A 33 6.29 9.11 10.12
N ASP A 34 6.70 10.19 10.76
CA ASP A 34 8.04 10.77 10.62
C ASP A 34 9.11 9.87 11.23
N ASP A 35 8.86 9.35 12.44
CA ASP A 35 9.75 8.39 13.08
C ASP A 35 9.91 7.13 12.23
N TYR A 36 8.81 6.65 11.63
CA TYR A 36 8.83 5.51 10.71
C TYR A 36 9.65 5.80 9.45
N ALA A 37 9.49 6.98 8.86
CA ALA A 37 10.23 7.41 7.67
C ALA A 37 11.75 7.52 7.98
N ALA A 38 12.10 8.07 9.13
CA ALA A 38 13.49 8.12 9.61
C ALA A 38 14.07 6.72 9.82
N ALA A 39 13.32 5.80 10.43
CA ALA A 39 13.73 4.41 10.61
C ALA A 39 13.93 3.70 9.27
N HIS A 40 12.99 3.86 8.32
CA HIS A 40 13.08 3.30 6.97
C HIS A 40 14.33 3.82 6.24
N SER A 41 14.60 5.13 6.35
CA SER A 41 15.74 5.75 5.70
C SER A 41 17.08 5.21 6.21
N ARG A 42 17.18 4.95 7.52
CA ARG A 42 18.37 4.35 8.13
C ARG A 42 18.62 2.92 7.63
N VAL A 43 17.56 2.14 7.42
CA VAL A 43 17.67 0.74 6.97
C VAL A 43 18.04 0.64 5.50
N HIS A 44 17.48 1.51 4.66
CA HIS A 44 17.64 1.44 3.20
C HIS A 44 18.71 2.39 2.65
N GLY A 45 19.26 3.29 3.48
CA GLY A 45 20.28 4.25 3.08
C GLY A 45 19.76 5.38 2.16
N GLU A 46 18.44 5.45 1.97
CA GLU A 46 17.77 6.44 1.12
C GLU A 46 16.86 7.28 2.00
N ALA A 47 16.96 8.61 1.90
CA ALA A 47 16.07 9.50 2.62
C ALA A 47 14.66 9.43 2.01
N VAL A 48 13.71 8.92 2.78
CA VAL A 48 12.32 8.76 2.36
C VAL A 48 11.43 9.57 3.29
N ASP A 49 10.49 10.34 2.72
CA ASP A 49 9.51 11.11 3.49
C ASP A 49 8.24 10.30 3.77
N ALA A 50 7.56 10.61 4.88
CA ALA A 50 6.28 10.03 5.25
C ALA A 50 5.25 10.14 4.11
N ALA A 51 5.17 11.27 3.39
CA ALA A 51 4.23 11.45 2.29
C ALA A 51 4.43 10.45 1.14
N THR A 52 5.67 9.99 0.94
CA THR A 52 5.98 8.97 -0.06
C THR A 52 5.63 7.56 0.42
N LEU A 53 5.70 7.29 1.74
CA LEU A 53 5.37 5.98 2.31
C LEU A 53 3.85 5.77 2.47
N ILE A 54 3.10 6.82 2.80
CA ILE A 54 1.65 6.76 3.08
C ILE A 54 0.87 6.01 1.98
N PRO A 55 1.02 6.33 0.68
CA PRO A 55 0.28 5.61 -0.37
C PRO A 55 0.55 4.10 -0.36
N HIS A 56 1.79 3.68 -0.14
CA HIS A 56 2.16 2.27 -0.14
C HIS A 56 1.74 1.54 1.13
N MET A 57 1.76 2.23 2.27
CA MET A 57 1.19 1.73 3.52
C MET A 57 -0.32 1.50 3.39
N LEU A 58 -1.05 2.47 2.82
CA LEU A 58 -2.49 2.36 2.56
C LEU A 58 -2.83 1.25 1.57
N GLN A 59 -2.08 1.16 0.46
CA GLN A 59 -2.25 0.08 -0.51
C GLN A 59 -2.03 -1.28 0.15
N SER A 60 -0.98 -1.42 0.96
CA SER A 60 -0.69 -2.65 1.71
C SER A 60 -1.78 -2.99 2.71
N PHE A 61 -2.34 -1.98 3.39
CA PHE A 61 -3.44 -2.14 4.33
C PHE A 61 -4.71 -2.66 3.62
N MET A 62 -5.15 -1.97 2.56
CA MET A 62 -6.34 -2.38 1.78
C MET A 62 -6.17 -3.78 1.15
N ALA A 63 -4.95 -4.12 0.70
CA ALA A 63 -4.65 -5.44 0.16
C ALA A 63 -4.65 -6.55 1.21
N ARG A 64 -4.44 -6.23 2.49
CA ARG A 64 -4.38 -7.21 3.60
C ARG A 64 -5.70 -7.38 4.33
N ASP A 65 -6.58 -6.38 4.26
CA ASP A 65 -7.91 -6.45 4.85
C ASP A 65 -8.80 -7.47 4.11
N ARG A 66 -8.95 -8.66 4.70
CA ARG A 66 -9.75 -9.76 4.14
C ARG A 66 -11.24 -9.41 4.12
N GLY A 67 -11.74 -8.68 5.11
CA GLY A 67 -13.14 -8.26 5.19
C GLY A 67 -13.48 -7.30 4.05
N PHE A 68 -12.60 -6.30 3.85
CA PHE A 68 -12.70 -5.38 2.73
C PHE A 68 -12.62 -6.10 1.37
N LYS A 69 -11.68 -7.03 1.22
CA LYS A 69 -11.54 -7.84 -0.01
C LYS A 69 -12.81 -8.65 -0.34
N ALA A 70 -13.42 -9.28 0.66
CA ALA A 70 -14.65 -10.04 0.48
C ALA A 70 -15.82 -9.14 0.04
N LEU A 71 -15.95 -7.96 0.65
CA LEU A 71 -16.99 -6.98 0.29
C LEU A 71 -16.83 -6.46 -1.15
N ARG A 72 -15.59 -6.11 -1.54
CA ARG A 72 -15.30 -5.61 -2.89
C ARG A 72 -15.54 -6.68 -3.96
N SER A 73 -15.23 -7.95 -3.66
CA SER A 73 -15.45 -9.06 -4.59
C SER A 73 -16.93 -9.36 -4.83
N ARG A 74 -17.78 -9.18 -3.80
CA ARG A 74 -19.25 -9.29 -3.95
C ARG A 74 -19.88 -8.17 -4.78
N LYS A 75 -19.21 -7.02 -4.88
CA LYS A 75 -19.73 -5.83 -5.59
C LYS A 75 -19.24 -5.71 -7.04
N ALA A 76 -18.23 -6.50 -7.43
CA ALA A 76 -17.80 -6.54 -8.82
C ALA A 76 -18.83 -7.35 -9.64
N PRO A 77 -19.47 -6.78 -10.68
CA PRO A 77 -20.23 -7.59 -11.61
C PRO A 77 -19.26 -8.60 -12.23
N LYS A 78 -19.60 -9.89 -12.12
CA LYS A 78 -18.88 -10.96 -12.83
C LYS A 78 -18.86 -10.56 -14.31
N PRO A 79 -17.70 -10.38 -14.96
CA PRO A 79 -17.69 -10.17 -16.40
C PRO A 79 -18.38 -11.38 -17.02
N ALA A 80 -19.51 -11.15 -17.67
CA ALA A 80 -20.23 -12.18 -18.40
C ALA A 80 -19.23 -12.77 -19.40
N ALA A 81 -19.08 -14.10 -19.36
CA ALA A 81 -18.22 -14.80 -20.31
C ALA A 81 -18.62 -14.40 -21.74
N PRO A 82 -17.66 -14.21 -22.66
CA PRO A 82 -18.00 -13.94 -24.04
C PRO A 82 -18.79 -15.14 -24.55
N VAL A 83 -20.06 -14.90 -24.91
CA VAL A 83 -20.87 -15.88 -25.63
C VAL A 83 -20.14 -16.11 -26.95
N ALA A 84 -19.61 -17.31 -27.13
CA ALA A 84 -19.02 -17.71 -28.40
C ALA A 84 -20.12 -17.64 -29.47
N VAL A 85 -20.04 -16.63 -30.33
CA VAL A 85 -20.76 -16.62 -31.61
C VAL A 85 -20.01 -17.60 -32.49
N VAL A 86 -20.58 -18.80 -32.66
CA VAL A 86 -20.16 -19.77 -33.65
C VAL A 86 -20.90 -19.45 -34.96
N PRO A 87 -20.21 -19.41 -36.12
CA PRO A 87 -20.80 -19.10 -37.42
C PRO A 87 -21.78 -20.17 -37.92
#